data_AF-A0A7J7K861-F1
#
_entry.id   AF-A0A7J7K861-F1
#
_cell.length_a   1.000
_cell.length_b   1.000
_cell.length_c   1.000
_cell.angle_alpha   90.00
_cell.angle_beta   90.00
_cell.angle_gamma   90.00
#
_symmetry.space_group_name_H-M   'P 1'
#
loop_
_entity.id
_entity.type
_entity.pdbx_description
1 polymer ?
#
loop_
_entity_poly.entity_id
_entity_poly.type
_entity_poly.pdbx_seq_one_letter_code
_entity_poly.pdbx_strand_id
1 'polypeptide(L)'
;MLRHILTIALLSVLRTQSQTTTSSLDCTSPPYIANANHSETGTSPGSIATYTCYPGFRTIGSVQKTCRNRQWVSSGPSLYCQGDYSWSIGLVT
;
A
#
# COMPACT_ATOMS: atom_id res chain seq x y z
N MET A 1 6.99 -51.74 -10.80
CA MET A 1 5.96 -50.73 -10.41
C MET A 1 6.45 -49.71 -9.38
N LEU A 2 7.33 -50.06 -8.41
CA LEU A 2 7.78 -49.14 -7.35
C LEU A 2 8.86 -48.10 -7.77
N ARG A 3 9.55 -48.31 -8.90
CA ARG A 3 10.60 -47.40 -9.41
C ARG A 3 10.07 -46.15 -10.12
N HIS A 4 8.83 -46.17 -10.61
CA HIS A 4 8.24 -45.03 -11.35
C HIS A 4 7.57 -44.00 -10.43
N ILE A 5 7.19 -44.40 -9.22
CA ILE A 5 6.59 -43.50 -8.23
C ILE A 5 7.65 -42.54 -7.67
N LEU A 6 8.89 -43.02 -7.48
CA LEU A 6 10.02 -42.24 -6.96
C LEU A 6 10.50 -41.13 -7.92
N THR A 7 10.41 -41.33 -9.24
CA THR A 7 10.79 -40.31 -10.24
C THR A 7 9.77 -39.19 -10.36
N ILE A 8 8.48 -39.48 -10.17
CA ILE A 8 7.39 -38.49 -10.17
C ILE A 8 7.45 -37.60 -8.92
N ALA A 9 7.82 -38.18 -7.77
CA ALA A 9 8.03 -37.43 -6.53
C ALA A 9 9.20 -36.44 -6.60
N LEU A 10 10.24 -36.72 -7.40
CA LEU A 10 11.38 -35.81 -7.60
C LEU A 10 11.09 -34.68 -8.59
N LEU A 11 10.29 -34.92 -9.65
CA LEU A 11 9.90 -33.89 -10.63
C LEU A 11 8.87 -32.91 -10.08
N SER A 12 8.10 -33.30 -9.05
CA SER A 12 7.11 -32.44 -8.40
C SER A 12 7.70 -31.49 -7.35
N VAL A 13 9.02 -31.55 -7.08
CA VAL A 13 9.75 -30.60 -6.21
C VAL A 13 10.43 -29.47 -7.01
N LEU A 14 10.24 -29.41 -8.34
CA LEU A 14 10.12 -28.10 -9.00
C LEU A 14 8.74 -27.49 -8.67
N ARG A 15 8.41 -27.46 -7.36
CA ARG A 15 7.38 -26.59 -6.83
C ARG A 15 7.86 -25.20 -7.13
N THR A 16 7.16 -24.54 -8.04
CA THR A 16 7.00 -23.09 -8.18
C THR A 16 7.69 -22.31 -7.06
N GLN A 17 9.01 -22.17 -7.15
CA GLN A 17 9.65 -20.99 -6.65
C GLN A 17 9.32 -19.95 -7.71
N SER A 18 8.12 -19.39 -7.61
CA SER A 18 7.89 -18.00 -7.97
C SER A 18 8.76 -17.15 -7.04
N GLN A 19 10.09 -17.33 -7.10
CA GLN A 19 11.02 -16.30 -6.70
C GLN A 19 10.95 -15.26 -7.80
N THR A 20 9.85 -14.52 -7.82
CA THR A 20 9.86 -13.19 -8.38
C THR A 20 10.75 -12.40 -7.42
N THR A 21 12.04 -12.42 -7.68
CA THR A 21 13.03 -11.57 -7.01
C THR A 21 12.76 -10.12 -7.44
N THR A 22 11.62 -9.56 -7.05
CA THR A 22 11.29 -8.14 -7.27
C THR A 22 11.65 -7.28 -6.06
N SER A 23 12.45 -7.81 -5.12
CA SER A 23 12.89 -7.08 -3.93
C SER A 23 13.76 -5.84 -4.22
N SER A 24 14.06 -5.57 -5.49
CA SER A 24 14.94 -4.47 -5.89
C SER A 24 14.22 -3.17 -6.23
N LEU A 25 12.88 -3.10 -6.24
CA LEU A 25 12.15 -1.86 -6.57
C LEU A 25 10.87 -1.60 -5.76
N ASP A 26 10.49 -2.47 -4.83
CA ASP A 26 9.32 -2.26 -3.97
C ASP A 26 9.48 -1.03 -3.04
N CYS A 27 8.40 -0.28 -2.83
CA CYS A 27 8.37 0.91 -1.97
C CYS A 27 8.11 0.60 -0.50
N THR A 28 7.98 -0.68 -0.12
CA THR A 28 7.57 -1.13 1.22
C THR A 28 6.24 -0.46 1.66
N SER A 29 5.99 -0.39 2.96
CA SER A 29 4.77 0.23 3.50
C SER A 29 4.72 1.74 3.19
N PRO A 30 3.54 2.28 2.83
CA PRO A 30 3.35 3.72 2.64
C PRO A 30 3.70 4.56 3.88
N PRO A 31 4.13 5.82 3.70
CA PRO A 31 4.49 6.70 4.81
C PRO A 31 3.28 7.01 5.70
N TYR A 32 3.49 7.01 7.02
CA TYR A 32 2.46 7.41 7.97
C TYR A 32 2.03 8.88 7.79
N ILE A 33 0.72 9.13 7.88
CA ILE A 33 0.11 10.47 7.90
C ILE A 33 -0.78 10.56 9.12
N ALA A 34 -0.58 11.62 9.93
CA ALA A 34 -1.34 11.83 11.15
C ALA A 34 -2.84 11.98 10.86
N ASN A 35 -3.66 11.36 11.69
CA ASN A 35 -5.13 11.36 11.60
C ASN A 35 -5.68 10.78 10.28
N ALA A 36 -4.94 9.90 9.64
CA ALA A 36 -5.36 9.19 8.43
C ALA A 36 -5.15 7.68 8.57
N ASN A 37 -6.00 6.92 7.87
CA ASN A 37 -5.71 5.54 7.50
C ASN A 37 -5.25 5.48 6.05
N HIS A 38 -4.65 4.36 5.64
CA HIS A 38 -4.34 4.10 4.24
C HIS A 38 -4.63 2.66 3.84
N SER A 39 -4.81 2.46 2.54
CA SER A 39 -4.81 1.15 1.90
C SER A 39 -4.05 1.20 0.59
N GLU A 40 -3.33 0.13 0.27
CA GLU A 40 -2.53 0.02 -0.94
C GLU A 40 -2.94 -1.17 -1.79
N THR A 41 -2.77 -1.03 -3.11
CA THR A 41 -2.94 -2.14 -4.05
C THR A 41 -1.76 -3.13 -4.03
N GLY A 42 -0.70 -2.80 -3.29
CA GLY A 42 0.55 -3.55 -3.17
C GLY A 42 1.72 -2.61 -2.89
N THR A 43 2.94 -3.13 -2.98
CA THR A 43 4.16 -2.34 -2.72
C THR A 43 5.09 -2.23 -3.94
N SER A 44 4.71 -2.81 -5.07
CA SER A 44 5.54 -2.84 -6.27
C SER A 44 5.45 -1.55 -7.08
N PRO A 45 6.44 -1.25 -7.95
CA PRO A 45 6.37 -0.08 -8.81
C PRO A 45 5.04 0.01 -9.57
N GLY A 46 4.38 1.16 -9.48
CA GLY A 46 3.05 1.39 -10.01
C GLY A 46 1.90 1.10 -9.04
N SER A 47 2.13 0.45 -7.90
CA SER A 47 1.12 0.31 -6.84
C SER A 47 0.67 1.68 -6.33
N ILE A 48 -0.57 1.75 -5.86
CA ILE A 48 -1.23 2.98 -5.42
C ILE A 48 -1.63 2.83 -3.97
N ALA A 49 -1.17 3.75 -3.12
CA ALA A 49 -1.63 3.93 -1.76
C ALA A 49 -2.66 5.07 -1.73
N THR A 50 -3.85 4.79 -1.17
CA THR A 50 -4.93 5.75 -1.00
C THR A 50 -5.12 6.04 0.48
N TYR A 51 -5.09 7.31 0.84
CA TYR A 51 -5.24 7.77 2.21
C TYR A 51 -6.62 8.34 2.47
N THR A 52 -7.12 8.10 3.68
CA THR A 52 -8.42 8.58 4.14
C THR A 52 -8.27 9.19 5.52
N CYS A 53 -8.59 10.48 5.66
CA CYS A 53 -8.62 11.15 6.96
C CYS A 53 -9.70 10.54 7.86
N TYR A 54 -9.44 10.47 9.17
CA TYR A 54 -10.42 10.02 10.14
C TYR A 54 -11.62 10.98 10.23
N PRO A 55 -12.78 10.51 10.70
CA PRO A 55 -13.94 11.37 10.95
C PRO A 55 -13.58 12.58 11.82
N GLY A 56 -14.11 13.76 11.46
CA GLY A 56 -13.77 15.03 12.13
C GLY A 56 -12.51 15.71 11.57
N PHE A 57 -11.86 15.15 10.55
CA PHE A 57 -10.76 15.79 9.83
C PHE A 57 -11.12 16.00 8.35
N ARG A 58 -10.68 17.13 7.80
CA ARG A 58 -10.76 17.46 6.38
C ARG A 58 -9.46 17.10 5.68
N THR A 59 -9.61 16.51 4.50
CA THR A 59 -8.50 16.19 3.60
C THR A 59 -8.00 17.45 2.90
N ILE A 60 -6.71 17.77 3.06
CA ILE A 60 -6.03 18.81 2.28
C ILE A 60 -4.90 18.16 1.49
N GLY A 61 -4.89 18.33 0.17
CA GLY A 61 -3.84 17.77 -0.70
C GLY A 61 -4.25 16.49 -1.42
N SER A 62 -3.27 15.76 -1.95
CA SER A 62 -3.49 14.57 -2.76
C SER A 62 -3.54 13.29 -1.93
N VAL A 63 -4.68 12.61 -1.96
CA VAL A 63 -4.91 11.34 -1.22
C VAL A 63 -4.22 10.12 -1.82
N GLN A 64 -3.74 10.22 -3.06
CA GLN A 64 -3.06 9.10 -3.73
C GLN A 64 -1.55 9.31 -3.78
N LYS A 65 -0.83 8.23 -3.50
CA LYS A 65 0.60 8.08 -3.75
C LYS A 65 0.85 6.88 -4.64
N THR A 66 1.74 7.02 -5.61
CA THR A 66 2.19 5.95 -6.49
C THR A 66 3.57 5.51 -6.08
N CYS A 67 3.81 4.20 -6.04
CA CYS A 67 5.14 3.66 -5.82
C CYS A 67 5.99 3.85 -7.10
N ARG A 68 7.07 4.64 -6.99
CA ARG A 68 8.02 4.87 -8.07
C ARG A 68 9.44 4.83 -7.52
N ASN A 69 10.29 3.96 -8.07
CA ASN A 69 11.70 3.83 -7.68
C ASN A 69 11.90 3.70 -6.16
N ARG A 70 11.16 2.79 -5.51
CA ARG A 70 11.18 2.58 -4.04
C ARG A 70 10.67 3.76 -3.20
N GLN A 71 10.04 4.76 -3.80
CA GLN A 71 9.47 5.90 -3.10
C GLN A 71 7.99 6.08 -3.42
N TRP A 72 7.21 6.41 -2.40
CA TRP A 72 5.80 6.78 -2.54
C TRP A 72 5.69 8.25 -2.93
N VAL A 73 5.32 8.52 -4.19
CA VAL A 73 5.23 9.87 -4.76
C VAL A 73 3.78 10.30 -4.96
N SER A 74 3.43 11.52 -4.56
CA SER A 74 2.13 12.13 -4.92
C SER A 74 2.26 12.99 -6.17
N SER A 75 1.19 13.06 -6.95
CA SER A 75 1.09 13.93 -8.13
C SER A 75 0.65 15.37 -7.83
N GLY A 76 0.27 15.66 -6.59
CA GLY A 76 -0.17 16.99 -6.18
C GLY A 76 0.32 17.36 -4.77
N PRO A 77 -0.32 18.36 -4.12
CA PRO A 77 0.16 18.89 -2.85
C PRO A 77 0.21 17.84 -1.76
N SER A 78 1.14 18.03 -0.81
CA SER A 78 1.33 17.14 0.34
C SER A 78 0.03 16.97 1.12
N LEU A 79 -0.37 15.72 1.32
CA LEU A 79 -1.56 15.41 2.11
C LEU A 79 -1.32 15.69 3.60
N TYR A 80 -2.28 16.39 4.21
CA TYR A 80 -2.44 16.41 5.65
C TYR A 80 -3.93 16.47 6.01
N CYS A 81 -4.27 15.95 7.19
CA CYS A 81 -5.61 15.95 7.73
C CYS A 81 -5.77 17.12 8.71
N GLN A 82 -6.61 18.09 8.35
CA GLN A 82 -6.89 19.26 9.18
C GLN A 82 -8.13 19.01 10.04
N GLY A 83 -8.02 19.17 11.36
CA GLY A 83 -9.17 19.03 12.27
C GLY A 83 -10.29 20.01 11.91
N ASP A 84 -11.51 19.50 11.78
CA ASP A 84 -12.70 20.32 11.62
C ASP A 84 -13.27 20.65 12.99
N TYR A 85 -12.76 21.73 13.57
CA TYR A 85 -13.21 22.25 14.87
C TYR A 85 -14.68 22.70 14.85
N SER A 86 -15.36 22.72 13.69
CA SER A 86 -16.78 23.07 13.62
C SER A 86 -17.65 22.10 14.44
N TRP A 87 -17.27 20.81 14.53
CA TRP A 87 -17.94 19.85 15.42
C TRP A 87 -17.68 20.09 16.90
N SER A 88 -16.55 20.73 17.24
CA SER A 88 -16.15 21.00 18.62
C SER A 88 -16.83 22.26 19.20
N ILE A 89 -17.24 23.20 18.34
CA ILE A 89 -17.73 24.52 18.75
C ILE A 89 -19.27 24.62 18.61
N GLY A 90 -19.95 23.58 18.12
CA GLY A 90 -21.42 23.59 18.00
C GLY A 90 -21.95 24.71 17.09
N LEU A 91 -21.17 25.15 16.10
CA LEU A 91 -21.52 26.25 15.19
C LEU A 91 -22.39 25.79 14.00
N VAL A 92 -23.09 24.66 14.15
CA VAL A 92 -24.16 24.29 13.23
C VAL A 92 -25.41 25.01 13.74
N THR A 93 -25.64 26.23 13.27
CA THR A 93 -26.87 27.00 13.50
C THR A 93 -28.08 26.31 12.87
#